data_AF-A0A5S3RBY1-F1
#
_entry.id   AF-A0A5S3RBY1-F1
#
_cell.length_a   1.000
_cell.length_b   1.000
_cell.length_c   1.000
_cell.angle_alpha   90.00
_cell.angle_beta   90.00
_cell.angle_gamma   90.00
#
_symmetry.space_group_name_H-M   'P 1'
#
loop_
_entity.id
_entity.type
_entity.pdbx_description
1 polymer ?
#
loop_
_entity_poly.entity_id
_entity_poly.type
_entity_poly.pdbx_seq_one_letter_code
_entity_poly.pdbx_strand_id
1 'polypeptide(L)'
;PDLEIEDDLPELNADFDEETLSEFNDEDDLETLLSEPQTESELPEVNEAEIEKEFMADFTQADFDALLSELDGPSDFEAENAENFEVDFDSLLQDELVAGEAQALPTDAEGTEDYLEIEDLLEQSDDLDGDVEPYVGANMDVGLGDFEELLAGENTTDVDLEDEGFAAKLDLAKAYIEIQDYDSAISTLNDVIENGPDSVQAEAELLKSGLTES
;
A
#
# COMPACT_ATOMS: atom_id res chain seq x y z
N PRO A 1 2.88 -47.87 18.03
CA PRO A 1 2.77 -47.07 19.26
C PRO A 1 1.83 -45.92 18.91
N ASP A 2 0.61 -46.00 19.44
CA ASP A 2 -0.39 -44.96 19.26
C ASP A 2 0.05 -43.71 20.03
N LEU A 3 0.03 -42.56 19.38
CA LEU A 3 0.23 -41.26 19.99
C LEU A 3 -1.14 -40.67 20.24
N GLU A 4 -1.64 -40.84 21.47
CA GLU A 4 -2.75 -40.08 22.02
C GLU A 4 -2.24 -38.66 22.29
N ILE A 5 -2.80 -37.67 21.58
CA ILE A 5 -2.59 -36.25 21.86
C ILE A 5 -3.72 -35.87 22.81
N GLU A 6 -3.39 -35.67 24.08
CA GLU A 6 -4.28 -35.09 25.08
C GLU A 6 -4.41 -33.58 24.80
N ASP A 7 -5.59 -33.16 24.37
CA ASP A 7 -6.01 -31.75 24.26
C ASP A 7 -6.21 -31.16 25.67
N ASP A 8 -5.19 -30.50 26.20
CA ASP A 8 -5.34 -29.56 27.33
C ASP A 8 -5.41 -28.12 26.77
N LEU A 9 -6.62 -27.71 26.38
CA LEU A 9 -6.96 -26.31 26.10
C LEU A 9 -7.06 -25.52 27.41
N PRO A 10 -6.44 -24.34 27.54
CA PRO A 10 -6.65 -23.49 28.70
C PRO A 10 -8.08 -22.91 28.68
N GLU A 11 -8.85 -23.18 29.74
CA GLU A 11 -10.16 -22.57 29.99
C GLU A 11 -10.02 -21.04 30.08
N LEU A 12 -10.60 -20.35 29.10
CA LEU A 12 -10.71 -18.90 29.05
C LEU A 12 -11.76 -18.44 30.09
N ASN A 13 -11.33 -18.26 31.34
CA ASN A 13 -12.12 -17.57 32.36
C ASN A 13 -12.06 -16.05 32.12
N ALA A 14 -12.70 -15.60 31.04
CA ALA A 14 -13.06 -14.20 30.88
C ALA A 14 -14.45 -14.02 31.50
N ASP A 15 -14.55 -13.19 32.54
CA ASP A 15 -15.80 -12.71 33.10
C ASP A 15 -16.59 -11.98 31.99
N PHE A 16 -17.42 -12.74 31.26
CA PHE A 16 -18.34 -12.23 30.26
C PHE A 16 -19.60 -11.77 31.01
N ASP A 17 -19.82 -10.46 31.08
CA ASP A 17 -20.97 -9.87 31.75
C ASP A 17 -22.28 -10.41 31.13
N GLU A 18 -22.97 -11.24 31.90
CA GLU A 18 -24.24 -11.93 31.58
C GLU A 18 -25.40 -10.94 31.28
N GLU A 19 -25.21 -9.65 31.59
CA GLU A 19 -26.16 -8.59 31.26
C GLU A 19 -26.19 -8.29 29.75
N THR A 20 -25.09 -8.54 29.02
CA THR A 20 -25.02 -8.34 27.55
C THR A 20 -25.76 -9.41 26.75
N LEU A 21 -26.00 -10.59 27.34
CA LEU A 21 -26.71 -11.70 26.70
C LEU A 21 -28.22 -11.60 26.87
N SER A 22 -28.69 -10.73 27.78
CA SER A 22 -30.11 -10.59 28.12
C SER A 22 -30.91 -9.77 27.10
N GLU A 23 -30.24 -9.01 26.22
CA GLU A 23 -30.87 -8.20 25.16
C GLU A 23 -31.18 -9.01 23.88
N PHE A 24 -30.76 -10.29 23.80
CA PHE A 24 -31.00 -11.18 22.65
C PHE A 24 -31.95 -12.36 22.97
N ASN A 25 -32.71 -12.27 24.06
CA ASN A 25 -33.54 -13.37 24.57
C ASN A 25 -34.88 -13.57 23.84
N ASP A 26 -35.11 -12.89 22.71
CA ASP A 26 -36.23 -13.18 21.84
C ASP A 26 -35.83 -14.33 20.90
N GLU A 27 -35.85 -15.56 21.42
CA GLU A 27 -35.62 -16.80 20.67
C GLU A 27 -36.58 -16.94 19.46
N ASP A 28 -37.72 -16.24 19.50
CA ASP A 28 -38.68 -16.15 18.40
C ASP A 28 -38.14 -15.34 17.19
N ASP A 29 -37.20 -14.41 17.37
CA ASP A 29 -36.67 -13.56 16.28
C ASP A 29 -35.51 -14.22 15.52
N LEU A 30 -34.85 -15.21 16.13
CA LEU A 30 -33.80 -16.00 15.47
C LEU A 30 -34.39 -17.16 14.66
N GLU A 31 -35.47 -17.80 15.16
CA GLU A 31 -36.16 -18.86 14.42
C GLU A 31 -36.93 -18.32 13.21
N THR A 32 -37.43 -17.07 13.24
CA THR A 32 -38.08 -16.44 12.08
C THR A 32 -37.08 -16.12 10.98
N LEU A 33 -35.87 -15.64 11.30
CA LEU A 33 -34.78 -15.44 10.34
C LEU A 33 -34.28 -16.77 9.74
N LEU A 34 -34.30 -17.86 10.50
CA LEU A 34 -33.83 -19.17 10.02
C LEU A 34 -34.91 -19.98 9.27
N SER A 35 -36.19 -19.62 9.44
CA SER A 35 -37.33 -20.32 8.85
C SER A 35 -37.90 -19.65 7.60
N GLU A 36 -37.30 -18.56 7.11
CA GLU A 36 -37.65 -18.05 5.80
C GLU A 36 -37.38 -19.14 4.75
N PRO A 37 -38.37 -19.53 3.93
CA PRO A 37 -38.10 -20.40 2.81
C PRO A 37 -37.07 -19.67 1.94
N GLN A 38 -35.96 -20.35 1.65
CA GLN A 38 -34.97 -20.03 0.62
C GLN A 38 -35.70 -19.84 -0.72
N THR A 39 -36.34 -18.70 -0.85
CA THR A 39 -36.73 -18.13 -2.11
C THR A 39 -35.43 -17.48 -2.55
N GLU A 40 -34.92 -17.85 -3.72
CA GLU A 40 -34.08 -16.97 -4.53
C GLU A 40 -34.81 -15.62 -4.64
N SER A 41 -34.70 -14.79 -3.61
CA SER A 41 -34.93 -13.38 -3.72
C SER A 41 -33.61 -12.90 -4.27
N GLU A 42 -33.62 -12.59 -5.56
CA GLU A 42 -32.62 -11.74 -6.19
C GLU A 42 -32.13 -10.75 -5.13
N LEU A 43 -30.84 -10.84 -4.77
CA LEU A 43 -30.18 -9.73 -4.10
C LEU A 43 -30.59 -8.48 -4.88
N PRO A 44 -31.01 -7.37 -4.24
CA PRO A 44 -31.28 -6.17 -5.01
C PRO A 44 -30.03 -5.92 -5.86
N GLU A 45 -30.18 -5.92 -7.19
CA GLU A 45 -29.08 -5.57 -8.10
C GLU A 45 -28.57 -4.22 -7.61
N VAL A 46 -27.43 -4.25 -6.93
CA VAL A 46 -26.79 -3.07 -6.42
C VAL A 46 -26.26 -2.40 -7.68
N ASN A 47 -26.98 -1.37 -8.14
CA ASN A 47 -26.54 -0.61 -9.29
C ASN A 47 -25.34 0.23 -8.84
N GLU A 48 -24.14 -0.33 -9.01
CA GLU A 48 -22.87 0.32 -8.67
C GLU A 48 -22.74 1.69 -9.34
N ALA A 49 -23.24 1.84 -10.58
CA ALA A 49 -23.25 3.11 -11.28
C ALA A 49 -24.19 4.16 -10.64
N GLU A 50 -25.28 3.74 -9.99
CA GLU A 50 -26.18 4.63 -9.24
C GLU A 50 -25.52 5.06 -7.91
N ILE A 51 -24.78 4.17 -7.26
CA ILE A 51 -24.01 4.47 -6.04
C ILE A 51 -22.86 5.41 -6.34
N GLU A 52 -22.09 5.13 -7.40
CA GLU A 52 -20.99 5.99 -7.85
C GLU A 52 -21.53 7.37 -8.22
N LYS A 53 -22.67 7.44 -8.90
CA LYS A 53 -23.29 8.71 -9.24
C LYS A 53 -23.74 9.50 -8.01
N GLU A 54 -24.31 8.85 -7.00
CA GLU A 54 -24.67 9.51 -5.73
C GLU A 54 -23.41 10.01 -5.01
N PHE A 55 -22.34 9.21 -4.97
CA PHE A 55 -21.05 9.58 -4.39
C PHE A 55 -20.36 10.73 -5.14
N MET A 56 -20.40 10.71 -6.48
CA MET A 56 -19.87 11.78 -7.33
C MET A 56 -20.72 13.05 -7.30
N ALA A 57 -22.04 12.93 -7.07
CA ALA A 57 -22.92 14.09 -6.93
C ALA A 57 -22.49 14.97 -5.76
N ASP A 58 -22.13 14.38 -4.61
CA ASP A 58 -21.57 15.08 -3.45
C ASP A 58 -20.25 15.81 -3.80
N PHE A 59 -19.40 15.20 -4.63
CA PHE A 59 -18.16 15.83 -5.10
C PHE A 59 -18.44 17.01 -6.05
N THR A 60 -19.43 16.92 -6.93
CA THR A 60 -19.78 18.05 -7.83
C THR A 60 -20.45 19.21 -7.11
N GLN A 61 -21.01 18.96 -5.92
CA GLN A 61 -21.63 19.98 -5.09
C GLN A 61 -20.62 20.67 -4.16
N ALA A 62 -19.44 20.08 -3.96
CA ALA A 62 -18.35 20.73 -3.26
C ALA A 62 -17.71 21.82 -4.12
N ASP A 63 -17.67 23.06 -3.60
CA ASP A 63 -17.01 24.19 -4.24
C ASP A 63 -15.48 24.08 -4.11
N PHE A 64 -14.86 23.15 -4.83
CA PHE A 64 -13.40 22.93 -4.80
C PHE A 64 -12.61 24.17 -5.19
N ASP A 65 -13.12 25.01 -6.10
CA ASP A 65 -12.48 26.29 -6.47
C ASP A 65 -12.39 27.25 -5.27
N ALA A 66 -13.38 27.26 -4.38
CA ALA A 66 -13.34 28.06 -3.16
C ALA A 66 -12.29 27.53 -2.20
N LEU A 67 -12.24 26.20 -1.99
CA LEU A 67 -11.25 25.52 -1.16
C LEU A 67 -9.82 25.69 -1.70
N LEU A 68 -9.66 25.65 -3.02
CA LEU A 68 -8.37 25.86 -3.68
C LEU A 68 -7.93 27.32 -3.58
N SER A 69 -8.85 28.27 -3.71
CA SER A 69 -8.55 29.70 -3.53
C SER A 69 -8.18 30.05 -2.09
N GLU A 70 -8.72 29.30 -1.12
CA GLU A 70 -8.36 29.44 0.30
C GLU A 70 -6.96 28.86 0.59
N LEU A 71 -6.53 27.85 -0.18
CA LEU A 71 -5.18 27.27 -0.10
C LEU A 71 -4.12 28.03 -0.91
N ASP A 72 -4.49 28.69 -2.00
CA ASP A 72 -3.59 29.51 -2.85
C ASP A 72 -3.32 30.90 -2.24
N GLY A 73 -3.99 31.24 -1.14
CA GLY A 73 -3.61 32.35 -0.29
C GLY A 73 -2.35 32.00 0.51
N PRO A 74 -1.38 32.93 0.67
CA PRO A 74 -0.33 32.71 1.66
C PRO A 74 -1.00 32.66 3.03
N SER A 75 -1.19 31.47 3.58
CA SER A 75 -1.36 31.32 5.02
C SER A 75 -0.11 31.92 5.64
N ASP A 76 -0.25 33.08 6.30
CA ASP A 76 0.78 33.59 7.21
C ASP A 76 0.97 32.50 8.26
N PHE A 77 1.97 31.65 8.06
CA PHE A 77 2.50 30.81 9.11
C PHE A 77 3.01 31.80 10.16
N GLU A 78 2.24 32.01 11.23
CA GLU A 78 2.64 32.80 12.38
C GLU A 78 3.82 32.11 13.07
N ALA A 79 5.01 32.32 12.54
CA ALA A 79 6.29 31.91 13.12
C ALA A 79 6.57 32.61 14.47
N GLU A 80 5.67 33.45 14.97
CA GLU A 80 5.80 34.08 16.30
C GLU A 80 5.62 33.07 17.45
N ASN A 81 5.10 31.86 17.21
CA ASN A 81 5.11 30.79 18.22
C ASN A 81 6.40 29.94 18.22
N ALA A 82 7.34 30.18 17.31
CA ALA A 82 8.62 29.45 17.27
C ALA A 82 9.70 30.04 18.19
N GLU A 83 9.52 31.26 18.72
CA GLU A 83 10.51 31.90 19.60
C GLU A 83 10.57 31.31 21.03
N ASN A 84 9.67 30.40 21.39
CA ASN A 84 9.60 29.86 22.76
C ASN A 84 10.19 28.45 22.92
N PHE A 85 10.88 27.92 21.91
CA PHE A 85 11.64 26.67 21.99
C PHE A 85 13.14 26.95 21.85
N GLU A 86 13.70 27.67 22.82
CA GLU A 86 15.15 27.73 23.02
C GLU A 86 15.60 26.35 23.54
N VAL A 87 16.11 25.51 22.65
CA VAL A 87 16.71 24.22 23.02
C VAL A 87 18.04 24.50 23.68
N ASP A 88 18.13 24.23 24.98
CA ASP A 88 19.40 24.25 25.70
C ASP A 88 20.22 23.00 25.31
N PHE A 89 21.00 23.14 24.23
CA PHE A 89 21.89 22.08 23.75
C PHE A 89 22.94 21.66 24.79
N ASP A 90 23.29 22.51 25.77
CA ASP A 90 24.21 22.12 26.85
C ASP A 90 23.55 21.11 27.81
N SER A 91 22.22 21.20 28.01
CA SER A 91 21.46 20.21 28.78
C SER A 91 21.33 18.87 28.05
N LEU A 92 21.21 18.89 26.71
CA LEU A 92 21.14 17.67 25.90
C LEU A 92 22.50 16.96 25.83
N LEU A 93 23.58 17.73 25.72
CA LEU A 93 24.94 17.19 25.75
C LEU A 93 25.29 16.62 27.13
N GLN A 94 24.80 17.23 28.22
CA GLN A 94 25.07 16.71 29.56
C GLN A 94 24.33 15.41 29.87
N ASP A 95 23.14 15.19 29.31
CA ASP A 95 22.39 13.94 29.50
C ASP A 95 23.07 12.76 28.77
N GLU A 96 23.66 13.01 27.60
CA GLU A 96 24.41 12.01 26.84
C GLU A 96 25.82 11.74 27.42
N LEU A 97 26.48 12.76 28.00
CA LEU A 97 27.79 12.62 28.64
C LEU A 97 27.76 11.91 30.01
N VAL A 98 26.58 11.72 30.62
CA VAL A 98 26.43 11.02 31.91
C VAL A 98 26.28 9.50 31.73
N ALA A 99 25.96 9.02 30.53
CA ALA A 99 25.73 7.60 30.24
C ALA A 99 26.86 6.89 29.49
N GLY A 100 27.99 7.55 29.22
CA GLY A 100 29.11 6.94 28.50
C GLY A 100 30.45 7.44 29.02
N GLU A 101 31.30 6.51 29.43
CA GLU A 101 32.71 6.75 29.74
C GLU A 101 33.33 7.61 28.64
N ALA A 102 33.91 8.75 29.03
CA ALA A 102 34.64 9.63 28.13
C ALA A 102 35.80 8.87 27.45
N GLN A 103 35.56 8.32 26.26
CA GLN A 103 36.63 8.02 25.32
C GLN A 103 37.10 9.35 24.75
N ALA A 104 38.34 9.69 25.04
CA ALA A 104 39.00 10.85 24.49
C ALA A 104 39.01 10.77 22.96
N LEU A 105 38.47 11.78 22.29
CA LEU A 105 38.76 12.02 20.88
C LEU A 105 40.25 12.36 20.74
N PRO A 106 41.02 11.66 19.90
CA PRO A 106 42.33 12.14 19.51
C PRO A 106 42.14 13.36 18.57
N THR A 107 42.39 14.54 19.14
CA THR A 107 42.75 15.74 18.38
C THR A 107 44.24 15.62 18.07
N ASP A 108 44.58 15.10 16.90
CA ASP A 108 45.79 15.56 16.22
C ASP A 108 45.57 15.58 14.71
N ALA A 109 45.63 16.78 14.16
CA ALA A 109 45.63 17.04 12.74
C ALA A 109 47.08 16.95 12.25
N GLU A 110 47.58 15.74 12.09
CA GLU A 110 48.79 15.46 11.31
C GLU A 110 48.36 14.76 10.02
N GLY A 111 48.50 15.47 8.91
CA GLY A 111 48.15 14.98 7.58
C GLY A 111 49.07 13.85 7.14
N THR A 112 48.64 12.63 7.40
CA THR A 112 48.84 11.50 6.50
C THR A 112 47.54 10.72 6.52
N GLU A 113 46.74 10.89 5.47
CA GLU A 113 45.90 9.82 4.93
C GLU A 113 45.43 8.80 5.98
N ASP A 114 44.53 9.18 6.89
CA ASP A 114 43.80 8.23 7.77
C ASP A 114 42.72 7.51 6.95
N TYR A 115 43.08 7.16 5.71
CA TYR A 115 42.31 6.33 4.83
C TYR A 115 42.77 4.92 5.12
N LEU A 116 41.82 4.05 5.47
CA LEU A 116 42.08 2.62 5.53
C LEU A 116 42.61 2.17 4.17
N GLU A 117 43.69 1.38 4.18
CA GLU A 117 44.25 0.84 2.96
C GLU A 117 43.18 -0.05 2.30
N ILE A 118 43.03 0.06 0.97
CA ILE A 118 42.03 -0.75 0.23
C ILE A 118 42.26 -2.24 0.49
N GLU A 119 43.52 -2.64 0.71
CA GLU A 119 43.88 -4.02 1.00
C GLU A 119 43.44 -4.46 2.41
N ASP A 120 43.44 -3.55 3.39
CA ASP A 120 42.87 -3.80 4.73
C ASP A 120 41.35 -3.96 4.64
N LEU A 121 40.68 -3.14 3.82
CA LEU A 121 39.23 -3.25 3.59
C LEU A 121 38.86 -4.55 2.84
N LEU A 122 39.71 -4.99 1.91
CA LEU A 122 39.52 -6.22 1.15
C LEU A 122 39.73 -7.45 2.03
N GLU A 123 40.75 -7.46 2.88
CA GLU A 123 41.00 -8.53 3.85
C GLU A 123 39.86 -8.60 4.89
N GLN A 124 39.37 -7.46 5.37
CA GLN A 124 38.25 -7.40 6.31
C GLN A 124 36.92 -7.82 5.67
N SER A 125 36.73 -7.56 4.36
CA SER A 125 35.54 -8.01 3.63
C SER A 125 35.52 -9.51 3.36
N ASP A 126 36.68 -10.17 3.29
CA ASP A 126 36.79 -11.63 3.08
C ASP A 126 36.49 -12.42 4.36
N ASP A 127 36.75 -11.81 5.53
CA ASP A 127 36.43 -12.36 6.86
C ASP A 127 34.96 -12.14 7.29
N LEU A 128 34.22 -11.24 6.62
CA LEU A 128 32.77 -11.22 6.75
C LEU A 128 32.22 -12.44 6.02
N ASP A 129 31.63 -13.37 6.77
CA ASP A 129 30.85 -14.49 6.22
C ASP A 129 29.68 -13.93 5.37
N GLY A 130 29.95 -13.62 4.10
CA GLY A 130 28.98 -13.14 3.12
C GLY A 130 27.95 -14.19 2.71
N ASP A 131 28.12 -15.42 3.22
CA ASP A 131 27.22 -16.55 2.99
C ASP A 131 25.91 -16.45 3.80
N VAL A 132 25.81 -15.54 4.78
CA VAL A 132 24.58 -15.31 5.53
C VAL A 132 23.91 -14.04 5.03
N GLU A 133 23.02 -14.20 4.05
CA GLU A 133 22.18 -13.08 3.61
C GLU A 133 21.35 -12.56 4.80
N PRO A 134 21.21 -11.23 4.97
CA PRO A 134 20.50 -10.63 6.10
C PRO A 134 19.03 -11.04 6.21
N TYR A 135 18.49 -11.66 5.17
CA TYR A 135 17.11 -12.15 5.09
C TYR A 135 16.98 -13.65 5.42
N VAL A 136 18.08 -14.40 5.50
CA VAL A 136 18.06 -15.83 5.83
C VAL A 136 17.78 -15.98 7.32
N GLY A 137 16.56 -16.44 7.64
CA GLY A 137 16.11 -16.67 9.02
C GLY A 137 15.29 -15.52 9.62
N ALA A 138 15.13 -14.41 8.90
CA ALA A 138 14.05 -13.48 9.20
C ALA A 138 12.71 -14.18 8.92
N ASN A 139 11.79 -14.15 9.89
CA ASN A 139 10.42 -14.58 9.64
C ASN A 139 9.77 -13.53 8.74
N MET A 140 9.82 -13.76 7.42
CA MET A 140 9.20 -12.92 6.39
C MET A 140 7.71 -13.25 6.20
N ASP A 141 7.10 -13.91 7.20
CA ASP A 141 5.66 -14.03 7.27
C ASP A 141 5.08 -12.66 7.67
N VAL A 142 4.69 -11.91 6.65
CA VAL A 142 4.02 -10.62 6.75
C VAL A 142 2.54 -10.75 7.13
N GLY A 143 2.08 -11.95 7.52
CA GLY A 143 0.69 -12.21 7.89
C GLY A 143 -0.27 -12.13 6.70
N LEU A 144 0.23 -12.29 5.47
CA LEU A 144 -0.61 -12.30 4.27
C LEU A 144 -1.53 -13.53 4.20
N GLY A 145 -1.19 -14.61 4.91
CA GLY A 145 -2.03 -15.81 5.00
C GLY A 145 -3.39 -15.58 5.66
N ASP A 146 -3.49 -14.60 6.57
CA ASP A 146 -4.74 -14.26 7.24
C ASP A 146 -5.73 -13.50 6.34
N PHE A 147 -5.25 -13.00 5.19
CA PHE A 147 -6.05 -12.32 4.18
C PHE A 147 -6.41 -13.24 3.00
N GLU A 148 -6.22 -14.56 3.13
CA GLU A 148 -6.69 -15.51 2.10
C GLU A 148 -8.18 -15.36 1.83
N GLU A 149 -9.00 -15.01 2.82
CA GLU A 149 -10.43 -14.71 2.64
C GLU A 149 -10.67 -13.49 1.73
N LEU A 150 -9.76 -12.53 1.73
CA LEU A 150 -9.79 -11.32 0.91
C LEU A 150 -9.35 -11.60 -0.54
N LEU A 151 -8.50 -12.61 -0.75
CA LEU A 151 -8.12 -13.15 -2.06
C LEU A 151 -9.06 -14.26 -2.57
N ALA A 152 -9.80 -14.93 -1.69
CA ALA A 152 -10.67 -16.06 -2.03
C ALA A 152 -12.10 -15.65 -2.39
N GLY A 153 -12.43 -14.36 -2.35
CA GLY A 153 -13.67 -13.85 -2.93
C GLY A 153 -13.69 -14.05 -4.45
N GLU A 154 -14.88 -14.30 -5.02
CA GLU A 154 -15.12 -14.46 -6.46
C GLU A 154 -14.63 -13.27 -7.32
N ASN A 155 -14.32 -12.15 -6.68
CA ASN A 155 -13.79 -10.94 -7.29
C ASN A 155 -12.38 -10.63 -6.78
N THR A 156 -11.41 -11.51 -7.03
CA THR A 156 -10.04 -11.01 -7.17
C THR A 156 -10.09 -10.02 -8.32
N THR A 157 -10.14 -8.72 -8.03
CA THR A 157 -10.05 -7.66 -9.05
C THR A 157 -8.70 -7.81 -9.71
N ASP A 158 -8.66 -8.68 -10.71
CA ASP A 158 -7.50 -8.85 -11.53
C ASP A 158 -7.47 -7.65 -12.45
N VAL A 159 -6.61 -6.70 -12.07
CA VAL A 159 -6.49 -5.36 -12.64
C VAL A 159 -6.16 -5.44 -14.15
N ASP A 160 -5.68 -6.59 -14.63
CA ASP A 160 -5.46 -6.86 -16.05
C ASP A 160 -6.53 -7.74 -16.73
N LEU A 161 -7.44 -8.38 -15.99
CA LEU A 161 -8.63 -9.03 -16.56
C LEU A 161 -9.80 -8.07 -16.69
N GLU A 162 -9.84 -7.02 -15.87
CA GLU A 162 -10.78 -5.92 -16.04
C GLU A 162 -10.54 -5.30 -17.43
N ASP A 163 -11.57 -5.34 -18.27
CA ASP A 163 -11.51 -4.97 -19.69
C ASP A 163 -10.41 -5.69 -20.51
N GLU A 164 -10.19 -6.99 -20.29
CA GLU A 164 -9.27 -7.85 -21.06
C GLU A 164 -7.82 -7.29 -21.20
N GLY A 165 -7.41 -6.43 -20.26
CA GLY A 165 -6.06 -5.89 -20.17
C GLY A 165 -5.71 -4.93 -21.30
N PHE A 166 -6.70 -4.31 -21.95
CA PHE A 166 -6.44 -3.38 -23.04
C PHE A 166 -5.71 -2.11 -22.58
N ALA A 167 -5.83 -1.70 -21.32
CA ALA A 167 -5.01 -0.66 -20.73
C ALA A 167 -3.52 -1.04 -20.73
N ALA A 168 -3.18 -2.25 -20.30
CA ALA A 168 -1.81 -2.75 -20.35
C ALA A 168 -1.27 -2.87 -21.80
N LYS A 169 -2.13 -3.26 -22.76
CA LYS A 169 -1.77 -3.27 -24.19
C LYS A 169 -1.50 -1.86 -24.73
N LEU A 170 -2.23 -0.85 -24.27
CA LEU A 170 -2.00 0.55 -24.63
C LEU A 170 -0.66 1.06 -24.09
N ASP A 171 -0.32 0.73 -22.85
CA ASP A 171 0.98 1.09 -22.26
C ASP A 171 2.14 0.34 -22.92
N LEU A 172 1.93 -0.92 -23.31
CA LEU A 172 2.88 -1.66 -24.15
C LEU A 172 3.12 -0.95 -25.49
N ALA A 173 2.06 -0.45 -26.12
CA ALA A 173 2.18 0.33 -27.35
C ALA A 173 2.98 1.63 -27.13
N LYS A 174 2.77 2.34 -26.02
CA LYS A 174 3.58 3.51 -25.64
C LYS A 174 5.05 3.15 -25.46
N ALA A 175 5.35 2.01 -24.83
CA ALA A 175 6.71 1.53 -24.70
C ALA A 175 7.35 1.22 -26.07
N TYR A 176 6.59 0.64 -27.02
CA TYR A 176 7.07 0.45 -28.40
C TYR A 176 7.40 1.77 -29.11
N ILE A 177 6.59 2.81 -28.91
CA ILE A 177 6.86 4.15 -29.44
C ILE A 177 8.14 4.73 -28.85
N GLU A 178 8.36 4.58 -27.54
CA GLU A 178 9.55 5.07 -26.83
C GLU A 178 10.84 4.43 -27.37
N ILE A 179 10.81 3.13 -27.67
CA ILE A 179 11.95 2.41 -28.26
C ILE A 179 12.03 2.54 -29.79
N GLN A 180 11.16 3.34 -30.42
CA GLN A 180 11.08 3.59 -31.86
C GLN A 180 10.74 2.34 -32.70
N ASP A 181 10.07 1.35 -32.10
CA ASP A 181 9.51 0.21 -32.80
C ASP A 181 8.08 0.49 -33.24
N TYR A 182 7.95 1.33 -34.28
CA TYR A 182 6.64 1.79 -34.75
C TYR A 182 5.78 0.70 -35.38
N ASP A 183 6.39 -0.31 -35.99
CA ASP A 183 5.66 -1.42 -36.62
C ASP A 183 4.93 -2.24 -35.55
N SER A 184 5.63 -2.58 -34.45
CA SER A 184 5.03 -3.24 -33.29
C SER A 184 4.00 -2.34 -32.59
N ALA A 185 4.30 -1.04 -32.41
CA ALA A 185 3.36 -0.10 -31.83
C ALA A 185 2.04 -0.03 -32.61
N ILE A 186 2.10 0.12 -33.94
CA ILE A 186 0.92 0.21 -34.80
C ILE A 186 0.09 -1.08 -34.74
N SER A 187 0.74 -2.24 -34.75
CA SER A 187 0.04 -3.53 -34.60
C SER A 187 -0.74 -3.59 -33.30
N THR A 188 -0.07 -3.25 -32.19
CA THR A 188 -0.67 -3.30 -30.85
C THR A 188 -1.80 -2.28 -30.69
N LEU A 189 -1.64 -1.06 -31.25
CA LEU A 189 -2.69 -0.03 -31.26
C LEU A 189 -3.92 -0.47 -32.07
N ASN A 190 -3.75 -1.17 -33.19
CA ASN A 190 -4.89 -1.69 -33.96
C ASN A 190 -5.69 -2.71 -33.14
N ASP A 191 -5.01 -3.58 -32.41
CA ASP A 191 -5.68 -4.58 -31.57
C ASP A 191 -6.50 -3.92 -30.45
N VAL A 192 -5.97 -2.84 -29.85
CA VAL A 192 -6.68 -2.03 -28.83
C VAL A 192 -7.87 -1.28 -29.44
N ILE A 193 -7.73 -0.74 -30.66
CA ILE A 193 -8.82 -0.02 -31.35
C ILE A 193 -9.96 -0.99 -31.73
N GLU A 194 -9.64 -2.21 -32.14
CA GLU A 194 -10.65 -3.16 -32.61
C GLU A 194 -11.40 -3.86 -31.47
N ASN A 195 -10.73 -4.10 -30.33
CA ASN A 195 -11.25 -4.96 -29.28
C ASN A 195 -11.31 -4.32 -27.88
N GLY A 196 -10.69 -3.15 -27.66
CA GLY A 196 -10.66 -2.50 -26.35
C GLY A 196 -11.96 -1.77 -25.98
N PRO A 197 -12.15 -1.37 -24.71
CA PRO A 197 -13.26 -0.51 -24.30
C PRO A 197 -13.14 0.92 -24.86
N ASP A 198 -14.27 1.64 -24.97
CA ASP A 198 -14.33 3.00 -25.53
C ASP A 198 -13.33 3.98 -24.87
N SER A 199 -13.04 3.79 -23.58
CA SER A 199 -12.10 4.59 -22.80
C SER A 199 -10.68 4.56 -23.37
N VAL A 200 -10.19 3.38 -23.79
CA VAL A 200 -8.82 3.20 -24.30
C VAL A 200 -8.73 3.29 -25.82
N GLN A 201 -9.83 3.00 -26.54
CA GLN A 201 -9.88 3.13 -28.00
C GLN A 201 -9.58 4.55 -28.47
N ALA A 202 -10.20 5.56 -27.82
CA ALA A 202 -10.03 6.95 -28.20
C ALA A 202 -8.57 7.43 -28.08
N GLU A 203 -7.88 6.98 -27.02
CA GLU A 203 -6.46 7.27 -26.83
C GLU A 203 -5.59 6.55 -27.87
N ALA A 204 -5.89 5.28 -28.15
CA ALA A 204 -5.18 4.49 -29.15
C ALA A 204 -5.29 5.10 -30.57
N GLU A 205 -6.46 5.62 -30.94
CA GLU A 205 -6.66 6.33 -32.22
C GLU A 205 -5.81 7.60 -32.32
N LEU A 206 -5.74 8.37 -31.24
CA LEU A 206 -4.95 9.60 -31.19
C LEU A 206 -3.45 9.31 -31.35
N LEU A 207 -2.94 8.31 -30.62
CA LEU A 207 -1.55 7.87 -30.71
C LEU A 207 -1.21 7.36 -32.11
N LYS A 208 -2.09 6.55 -32.70
CA LYS A 208 -1.91 6.03 -34.06
C LYS A 208 -1.88 7.15 -35.09
N SER A 209 -2.76 8.14 -34.99
CA SER A 209 -2.75 9.31 -35.88
C SER A 209 -1.41 10.06 -35.79
N GLY A 210 -0.91 10.31 -34.58
CA GLY A 210 0.37 11.00 -34.34
C GLY A 210 1.57 10.26 -34.94
N LEU A 211 1.56 8.93 -34.96
CA LEU A 211 2.59 8.12 -35.61
C LEU A 211 2.53 8.21 -37.14
N THR A 212 1.34 8.32 -37.73
CA THR A 212 1.18 8.41 -39.19
C THR A 212 1.42 9.80 -39.76
N GLU A 213 1.38 10.84 -38.91
CA GLU A 213 1.62 12.23 -39.27
C GLU A 213 3.10 12.68 -39.10
N SER A 214 3.93 11.86 -38.44
CA SER A 214 5.36 12.11 -38.20
C SER A 214 6.24 11.50 -39.29
#